data_AF-A0A7Y0S9T4-F1
#
_entry.id   AF-A0A7Y0S9T4-F1
#
_cell.length_a   1.000
_cell.length_b   1.000
_cell.length_c   1.000
_cell.angle_alpha   90.00
_cell.angle_beta   90.00
_cell.angle_gamma   90.00
#
_symmetry.space_group_name_H-M   'P 1'
#
loop_
_entity.id
_entity.type
_entity.pdbx_description
1 polymer ?
#
loop_
_entity_poly.entity_id
_entity_poly.type
_entity_poly.pdbx_seq_one_letter_code
_entity_poly.pdbx_strand_id
1 'polypeptide(L)'
;PSELAPSEDKGVVVLIGTAPSNSNLDYIQNTMDDVNKILSDQPEVEYAQVFNGVPDSNQAFGLATLKPWGEREASQAKIKQRVGGLVSSIPGMSIAAYEMPELPGAGSGLPVQ
;
A
#
# COMPACT_ATOMS: atom_id res chain seq x y z
N PRO A 1 -24.41 6.38 -8.84
CA PRO A 1 -24.05 5.47 -7.73
C PRO A 1 -23.31 6.26 -6.65
N SER A 2 -23.99 6.57 -5.55
CA SER A 2 -23.34 7.08 -4.34
C SER A 2 -22.68 5.87 -3.68
N GLU A 3 -21.35 5.80 -3.70
CA GLU A 3 -20.64 4.79 -2.92
C GLU A 3 -20.98 4.93 -1.43
N LEU A 4 -21.08 3.79 -0.73
CA LEU A 4 -21.76 3.67 0.57
C LEU A 4 -21.01 4.24 1.78
N ALA A 5 -19.79 4.74 1.62
CA ALA A 5 -19.16 5.68 2.55
C ALA A 5 -17.87 6.25 1.89
N PRO A 6 -17.52 7.52 2.15
CA PRO A 6 -16.26 8.11 1.67
C PRO A 6 -15.06 7.39 2.29
N SER A 7 -13.95 7.23 1.55
CA SER A 7 -12.72 6.60 2.06
C SER A 7 -12.25 7.24 3.37
N GLU A 8 -12.35 6.51 4.48
CA GLU A 8 -11.90 6.96 5.80
C GLU A 8 -10.38 6.79 5.99
N ASP A 9 -9.80 7.59 6.89
CA ASP A 9 -8.41 7.42 7.33
C ASP A 9 -8.34 6.28 8.33
N LYS A 10 -7.75 5.17 7.88
CA LYS A 10 -7.59 3.93 8.63
C LYS A 10 -6.20 3.82 9.24
N GLY A 11 -5.40 4.89 9.21
CA GLY A 11 -4.04 4.92 9.72
C GLY A 11 -3.08 4.01 8.96
N VAL A 12 -3.33 3.69 7.69
CA VAL A 12 -2.52 2.72 6.95
C VAL A 12 -2.56 2.94 5.44
N VAL A 13 -1.39 2.83 4.82
CA VAL A 13 -1.22 2.78 3.36
C VAL A 13 -0.66 1.42 2.99
N VAL A 14 -1.27 0.79 1.99
CA VAL A 14 -0.89 -0.52 1.48
C VAL A 14 -0.17 -0.34 0.16
N LEU A 15 0.86 -1.13 -0.10
CA LEU A 15 1.55 -1.16 -1.39
C LEU A 15 1.46 -2.55 -2.00
N ILE A 16 1.25 -2.59 -3.31
CA ILE A 16 1.32 -3.83 -4.09
C ILE A 16 2.37 -3.62 -5.17
N GLY A 17 3.36 -4.52 -5.18
CA GLY A 17 4.43 -4.57 -6.16
C GLY A 17 4.32 -5.81 -7.03
N THR A 18 4.51 -5.67 -8.34
CA THR A 18 4.56 -6.78 -9.29
C THR A 18 5.87 -6.72 -10.07
N ALA A 19 6.66 -7.78 -9.96
CA ALA A 19 7.89 -7.95 -10.73
C ALA A 19 7.64 -8.73 -12.04
N PRO A 20 8.55 -8.63 -13.02
CA PRO A 20 8.55 -9.51 -14.19
C PRO A 20 8.46 -10.99 -13.78
N SER A 21 7.73 -11.80 -14.56
CA SER A 21 7.43 -13.20 -14.21
C SER A 21 8.66 -14.12 -14.10
N ASN A 22 9.81 -13.69 -14.61
CA ASN A 22 11.08 -14.40 -14.52
C ASN A 22 12.01 -13.88 -13.40
N SER A 23 11.52 -12.99 -12.53
CA SER A 23 12.29 -12.46 -11.40
C SER A 23 12.35 -13.46 -10.25
N ASN A 24 13.42 -13.41 -9.46
CA ASN A 24 13.56 -14.20 -8.23
C ASN A 24 13.25 -13.36 -6.98
N LEU A 25 13.20 -13.99 -5.81
CA LEU A 25 12.91 -13.29 -4.54
C LEU A 25 13.97 -12.24 -4.18
N ASP A 26 15.25 -12.47 -4.49
CA ASP A 26 16.31 -11.51 -4.20
C ASP A 26 16.12 -10.20 -4.99
N TYR A 27 15.69 -10.28 -6.25
CA TYR A 27 15.37 -9.12 -7.07
C TYR A 27 14.22 -8.30 -6.46
N ILE A 28 13.17 -9.00 -6.02
CA ILE A 28 12.01 -8.38 -5.38
C ILE A 28 12.42 -7.75 -4.04
N GLN A 29 13.22 -8.46 -3.24
CA GLN A 29 13.70 -7.98 -1.95
C GLN A 29 14.50 -6.69 -2.08
N ASN A 30 15.48 -6.66 -2.98
CA ASN A 30 16.29 -5.45 -3.19
C ASN A 30 15.43 -4.24 -3.57
N THR A 31 14.44 -4.43 -4.44
CA THR A 31 13.53 -3.35 -4.86
C THR A 31 12.61 -2.92 -3.71
N MET A 32 12.10 -3.89 -2.94
CA MET A 32 11.17 -3.61 -1.84
C MET A 32 11.89 -3.06 -0.60
N ASP A 33 13.20 -3.24 -0.45
CA ASP A 33 14.01 -2.56 0.56
C ASP A 33 14.06 -1.04 0.31
N ASP A 34 14.22 -0.63 -0.95
CA ASP A 34 14.13 0.78 -1.35
C ASP A 34 12.74 1.35 -1.08
N VAL A 35 11.69 0.58 -1.39
CA VAL A 35 10.30 0.94 -1.04
C VAL A 35 10.16 1.11 0.47
N ASN A 36 10.63 0.14 1.26
CA ASN A 36 10.50 0.19 2.71
C ASN A 36 11.22 1.39 3.31
N LYS A 37 12.39 1.75 2.74
CA LYS A 37 13.12 2.96 3.09
C LYS A 37 12.32 4.23 2.76
N ILE A 38 11.75 4.34 1.55
CA ILE A 38 10.91 5.49 1.15
C ILE A 38 9.74 5.68 2.11
N LEU A 39 9.09 4.58 2.52
CA LEU A 39 7.98 4.62 3.48
C LEU A 39 8.46 5.06 4.87
N SER A 40 9.56 4.47 5.36
CA SER A 40 10.13 4.77 6.68
C SER A 40 10.67 6.20 6.79
N ASP A 41 11.11 6.79 5.68
CA ASP A 41 11.60 8.17 5.63
C ASP A 41 10.44 9.21 5.66
N GLN A 42 9.17 8.79 5.61
CA GLN A 42 8.03 9.71 5.74
C GLN A 42 7.77 10.09 7.20
N PRO A 43 7.59 11.38 7.54
CA PRO A 43 7.42 11.81 8.94
C PRO A 43 6.11 11.33 9.56
N GLU A 44 5.10 11.00 8.77
CA GLU A 44 3.78 10.52 9.22
C GLU A 44 3.72 9.00 9.39
N VAL A 45 4.72 8.25 8.92
CA VAL A 45 4.78 6.80 9.04
C VAL A 45 5.35 6.44 10.42
N GLU A 46 4.65 5.56 11.13
CA GLU A 46 5.07 5.02 12.42
C GLU A 46 5.83 3.70 12.24
N TYR A 47 5.39 2.87 11.30
CA TYR A 47 6.02 1.58 11.00
C TYR A 47 5.84 1.22 9.52
N ALA A 48 6.87 0.64 8.91
CA ALA A 48 6.81 0.11 7.55
C ALA A 48 7.38 -1.31 7.49
N GLN A 49 6.71 -2.18 6.71
CA GLN A 49 7.11 -3.55 6.48
C GLN A 49 6.75 -3.97 5.06
N VAL A 50 7.61 -4.78 4.45
CA VAL A 50 7.38 -5.40 3.13
C VAL A 50 7.42 -6.93 3.25
N PHE A 51 6.63 -7.59 2.43
CA PHE A 51 6.49 -9.05 2.33
C PHE A 51 6.62 -9.44 0.88
N ASN A 52 7.59 -10.30 0.55
CA ASN A 52 7.87 -10.69 -0.82
C ASN A 52 7.35 -12.10 -1.09
N GLY A 53 6.92 -12.36 -2.32
CA GLY A 53 6.33 -13.64 -2.72
C GLY A 53 4.90 -13.86 -2.23
N VAL A 54 4.18 -12.79 -1.88
CA VAL A 54 2.78 -12.85 -1.39
C VAL A 54 1.91 -11.87 -2.19
N PRO A 55 0.70 -12.30 -2.63
CA PRO A 55 0.18 -13.67 -2.62
C PRO A 55 0.86 -14.62 -3.62
N ASP A 56 1.57 -14.09 -4.61
CA ASP A 56 2.26 -14.86 -5.66
C ASP A 56 3.77 -14.65 -5.63
N SER A 57 4.52 -15.62 -6.17
CA SER A 57 6.00 -15.62 -6.17
C SER A 57 6.66 -14.39 -6.80
N ASN A 58 6.00 -13.71 -7.74
CA ASN A 58 6.50 -12.50 -8.39
C ASN A 58 5.86 -11.21 -7.85
N GLN A 59 5.12 -11.28 -6.75
CA GLN A 59 4.46 -10.15 -6.12
C GLN A 59 5.10 -9.79 -4.78
N ALA A 60 4.85 -8.57 -4.33
CA ALA A 60 5.20 -8.09 -3.02
C ALA A 60 4.08 -7.24 -2.44
N PHE A 61 3.97 -7.27 -1.11
CA PHE A 61 2.99 -6.54 -0.34
C PHE A 61 3.70 -5.66 0.68
N GLY A 62 3.40 -4.36 0.69
CA GLY A 62 3.93 -3.40 1.65
C GLY A 62 2.83 -2.88 2.57
N LEU A 63 3.18 -2.66 3.84
CA LEU A 63 2.35 -2.00 4.84
C LEU A 63 3.11 -0.80 5.39
N ALA A 64 2.49 0.37 5.37
CA ALA A 64 2.92 1.55 6.09
C ALA A 64 1.83 1.97 7.07
N THR A 65 2.02 1.66 8.35
CA THR A 65 1.16 2.16 9.42
C THR A 65 1.52 3.61 9.70
N LEU A 66 0.51 4.47 9.71
CA LEU A 66 0.63 5.89 9.96
C LEU A 66 0.46 6.17 11.45
N LYS A 67 1.11 7.23 11.92
CA LYS A 67 0.86 7.81 13.24
C LYS A 67 -0.63 8.13 13.44
N PRO A 68 -1.13 8.27 14.67
CA PRO A 68 -2.50 8.72 14.92
C PRO A 68 -2.83 10.00 14.14
N TRP A 69 -4.07 10.13 13.63
CA TRP A 69 -4.49 11.29 12.83
C TRP A 69 -4.13 12.62 13.49
N GLY A 70 -4.32 12.75 14.80
CA GLY A 70 -4.04 13.97 15.56
C GLY A 70 -2.56 14.35 15.66
N GLU A 71 -1.65 13.46 15.28
CA GLU A 71 -0.20 13.65 15.30
C GLU A 71 0.38 13.89 13.89
N ARG A 72 -0.47 13.99 12.87
CA ARG A 72 -0.08 14.18 11.47
C ARG A 72 -0.62 15.50 10.93
N GLU A 73 0.20 16.18 10.13
CA GLU A 73 -0.26 17.34 9.35
C GLU A 73 -0.96 16.92 8.05
N ALA A 74 -0.53 15.80 7.46
CA ALA A 74 -1.07 15.29 6.21
C ALA A 74 -2.14 14.20 6.45
N SER A 75 -3.23 14.27 5.68
CA SER A 75 -4.23 13.20 5.64
C SER A 75 -3.67 11.94 4.98
N GLN A 76 -4.22 10.76 5.31
CA GLN A 76 -3.84 9.50 4.66
C GLN A 76 -3.91 9.60 3.12
N ALA A 77 -4.93 10.25 2.57
CA ALA A 77 -5.07 10.43 1.13
C ALA A 77 -3.89 11.18 0.49
N LYS A 78 -3.41 12.26 1.15
CA LYS A 78 -2.23 13.01 0.71
C LYS A 78 -0.95 12.19 0.84
N ILE A 79 -0.81 11.47 1.95
CA ILE A 79 0.35 10.59 2.19
C ILE A 79 0.41 9.51 1.11
N LYS A 80 -0.70 8.80 0.87
CA LYS A 80 -0.86 7.78 -0.19
C LYS A 80 -0.53 8.30 -1.58
N GLN A 81 -1.02 9.49 -1.94
CA GLN A 81 -0.67 10.12 -3.22
C GLN A 81 0.84 10.41 -3.32
N ARG A 82 1.42 10.96 -2.25
CA ARG A 82 2.86 11.28 -2.19
C ARG A 82 3.72 10.03 -2.30
N VAL A 83 3.48 9.01 -1.46
CA VAL A 83 4.26 7.76 -1.51
C VAL A 83 4.02 7.00 -2.81
N GLY A 84 2.79 7.01 -3.35
CA GLY A 84 2.49 6.44 -4.67
C GLY A 84 3.32 7.08 -5.80
N GLY A 85 3.49 8.39 -5.77
CA GLY A 85 4.39 9.10 -6.70
C GLY A 85 5.86 8.72 -6.52
N LEU A 86 6.32 8.56 -5.28
CA LEU A 86 7.71 8.18 -4.99
C LEU A 86 8.01 6.75 -5.45
N VAL A 87 7.16 5.79 -5.10
CA VAL A 87 7.41 4.36 -5.42
C VAL A 87 7.18 4.03 -6.89
N SER A 88 6.30 4.75 -7.59
CA SER A 88 6.12 4.58 -9.05
C SER A 88 7.35 5.02 -9.86
N SER A 89 8.29 5.74 -9.26
CA SER A 89 9.56 6.13 -9.89
C SER A 89 10.64 5.06 -9.76
N ILE A 90 10.41 3.98 -9.01
CA ILE A 90 11.37 2.88 -8.84
C ILE A 90 11.33 1.99 -10.10
N PRO A 91 12.46 1.82 -10.81
CA PRO A 91 12.49 0.97 -11.99
C PRO A 91 12.45 -0.51 -11.61
N GLY A 92 12.01 -1.35 -12.55
CA GLY A 92 12.12 -2.81 -12.43
C GLY A 92 10.88 -3.53 -11.88
N MET A 93 10.07 -2.86 -11.06
CA MET A 93 8.78 -3.38 -10.61
C MET A 93 7.68 -2.35 -10.84
N SER A 94 6.45 -2.83 -11.07
CA SER A 94 5.26 -1.98 -11.04
C SER A 94 4.75 -1.92 -9.60
N ILE A 95 4.80 -0.74 -8.98
CA ILE A 95 4.45 -0.56 -7.56
C ILE A 95 3.39 0.52 -7.42
N ALA A 96 2.31 0.21 -6.71
CA ALA A 96 1.19 1.12 -6.49
C ALA A 96 0.77 1.15 -5.02
N ALA A 97 0.35 2.33 -4.57
CA ALA A 97 -0.14 2.58 -3.22
C ALA A 97 -1.68 2.67 -3.19
N TYR A 98 -2.27 2.04 -2.18
CA TYR A 98 -3.71 1.90 -1.98
C TYR A 98 -4.10 2.23 -0.55
N GLU A 99 -5.36 2.60 -0.36
CA GLU A 99 -5.99 2.65 0.95
C GLU A 99 -6.68 1.31 1.21
N MET A 100 -6.73 0.88 2.47
CA MET A 100 -7.49 -0.33 2.79
C MET A 100 -8.98 -0.11 2.50
N PRO A 101 -9.67 -1.08 1.88
CA PRO A 101 -11.09 -0.96 1.56
C PRO A 101 -11.93 -0.80 2.84
N GLU A 102 -13.05 -0.09 2.72
CA GLU A 102 -13.96 0.28 3.81
C GLU A 102 -14.49 -0.93 4.60
N LEU A 103 -14.86 -2.02 3.92
CA LEU A 103 -15.49 -3.21 4.50
C LEU A 103 -14.93 -4.50 3.89
N PRO A 104 -14.57 -5.53 4.70
CA PRO A 104 -14.45 -6.89 4.21
C PRO A 104 -15.86 -7.47 4.03
N GLY A 105 -16.55 -7.14 2.93
CA GLY A 105 -17.84 -7.81 2.65
C GLY A 105 -18.94 -7.06 1.90
N ALA A 106 -18.74 -5.84 1.40
CA ALA A 106 -19.78 -5.15 0.62
C ALA A 106 -20.13 -5.84 -0.73
N GLY A 107 -19.56 -7.01 -1.02
CA GLY A 107 -19.86 -7.85 -2.18
C GLY A 107 -20.42 -9.25 -1.88
N SER A 108 -20.76 -9.60 -0.63
CA SER A 108 -21.29 -10.93 -0.29
C SER A 108 -22.71 -10.90 0.29
N GLY A 109 -23.62 -10.20 -0.37
CA GLY A 109 -25.05 -10.37 -0.15
C GLY A 109 -25.75 -10.40 -1.50
N LEU A 110 -26.31 -11.57 -1.87
CA LEU A 110 -27.34 -11.60 -2.91
C LEU A 110 -28.50 -10.69 -2.46
N PRO A 111 -29.14 -9.93 -3.37
CA PRO A 111 -30.34 -9.19 -3.02
C PRO A 111 -31.34 -10.20 -2.45
N VAL A 112 -31.68 -10.06 -1.17
CA VAL A 112 -32.82 -10.76 -0.61
C VAL A 112 -34.04 -10.16 -1.31
N GLN A 113 -34.74 -10.99 -2.07
CA GLN A 113 -36.07 -10.66 -2.56
C GLN A 113 -37.08 -10.77 -1.42
#